data_AF-B0BGE9-F1
#
_entry.id   AF-B0BGE9-F1
#
_cell.length_a   1.000
_cell.length_b   1.000
_cell.length_c   1.000
_cell.angle_alpha   90.00
_cell.angle_beta   90.00
_cell.angle_gamma   90.00
#
_symmetry.space_group_name_H-M   'P 1'
#
loop_
_entity.id
_entity.type
_entity.pdbx_description
1 polymer ?
#
loop_
_entity_poly.entity_id
_entity_poly.type
_entity_poly.pdbx_seq_one_letter_code
_entity_poly.pdbx_strand_id
1 'polypeptide(L)'
;DVRPLSPGPGRPSPNMQTDDIATFESSLADILANVAAHNEPSRIDVNDVRKWTAAYIHEYMEEIKRFPEIADESHWNVFARDHPGEEAVFVLVAFDSGKFAIVAGHAPGPELRSFGDHFVGEASEAIKEIRSRFQHSSDVLEIPFPQAYYWLECN
;
A
#
# COMPACT_ATOMS: atom_id res chain seq x y z
N ASP A 1 -2.27 20.97 -48.21
CA ASP A 1 -2.72 20.78 -46.82
C ASP A 1 -1.99 19.66 -46.12
N VAL A 2 -0.96 20.03 -45.36
CA VAL A 2 -0.26 19.11 -44.45
C VAL A 2 -0.81 19.39 -43.06
N ARG A 3 -1.58 18.46 -42.49
CA ARG A 3 -2.05 18.57 -41.11
C ARG A 3 -0.87 18.32 -40.15
N PRO A 4 -0.68 19.15 -39.11
CA PRO A 4 0.35 18.88 -38.11
C PRO A 4 -0.03 17.64 -37.29
N LEU A 5 0.97 16.81 -37.01
CA LEU A 5 0.86 15.65 -36.14
C LEU A 5 0.52 16.11 -34.72
N SER A 6 -0.52 15.51 -34.13
CA SER A 6 -0.88 15.72 -32.73
C SER A 6 0.30 15.36 -31.83
N PRO A 7 0.56 16.14 -30.75
CA PRO A 7 1.58 15.78 -29.79
C PRO A 7 1.14 14.47 -29.10
N GLY A 8 2.06 13.50 -29.05
CA GLY A 8 1.85 12.25 -28.33
C GLY A 8 1.59 12.49 -26.83
N PRO A 9 1.15 11.46 -26.08
CA PRO A 9 0.83 11.59 -24.67
C PRO A 9 2.04 12.19 -23.93
N GLY A 10 1.85 13.39 -23.39
CA GLY A 10 2.90 14.14 -22.72
C GLY A 10 3.40 13.34 -21.52
N ARG A 11 4.74 13.23 -21.38
CA ARG A 11 5.33 12.81 -20.12
C ARG A 11 4.80 13.76 -19.03
N PRO A 12 4.25 13.25 -17.91
CA PRO A 12 3.82 14.11 -16.82
C PRO A 12 5.00 14.98 -16.35
N SER A 13 4.74 16.26 -16.13
CA SER A 13 5.74 17.22 -15.65
C SER A 13 6.33 16.75 -14.31
N PRO A 14 7.68 16.75 -14.15
CA PRO A 14 8.34 16.29 -12.93
C PRO A 14 7.90 17.01 -11.66
N ASN A 15 7.53 18.29 -11.76
CA ASN A 15 7.15 19.11 -10.60
C ASN A 15 5.78 18.79 -10.01
N MET A 16 4.92 18.03 -10.70
CA MET A 16 3.62 17.62 -10.14
C MET A 16 3.73 16.34 -9.31
N GLN A 17 4.88 15.65 -9.33
CA GLN A 17 5.04 14.32 -8.71
C GLN A 17 5.60 14.37 -7.29
N THR A 18 6.40 15.38 -6.94
CA THR A 18 7.08 15.45 -5.64
C THR A 18 6.18 15.91 -4.50
N ASP A 19 5.28 16.85 -4.77
CA ASP A 19 4.37 17.40 -3.76
C ASP A 19 3.31 16.37 -3.36
N ASP A 20 2.84 15.57 -4.32
CA ASP A 20 1.91 14.46 -4.08
C ASP A 20 2.56 13.37 -3.20
N ILE A 21 3.83 13.04 -3.45
CA ILE A 21 4.56 12.02 -2.66
C ILE A 21 4.86 12.51 -1.25
N ALA A 22 5.29 13.77 -1.09
CA ALA A 22 5.53 14.33 0.23
C ALA A 22 4.22 14.40 1.05
N THR A 23 3.10 14.73 0.40
CA THR A 23 1.77 14.73 1.01
C THR A 23 1.33 13.32 1.41
N PHE A 24 1.54 12.34 0.54
CA PHE A 24 1.27 10.93 0.82
C PHE A 24 2.09 10.44 2.03
N GLU A 25 3.39 10.75 2.06
CA GLU A 25 4.28 10.33 3.13
C GLU A 25 3.92 10.96 4.48
N SER A 26 3.59 12.25 4.48
CA SER A 26 3.09 12.93 5.69
C SER A 26 1.79 12.29 6.17
N SER A 27 0.85 12.02 5.26
CA SER A 27 -0.42 11.38 5.58
C SER A 27 -0.22 9.96 6.12
N LEU A 28 0.74 9.21 5.55
CA LEU A 28 1.12 7.88 6.02
C LEU A 28 1.70 7.94 7.43
N ALA A 29 2.60 8.89 7.70
CA ALA A 29 3.14 9.10 9.04
C ALA A 29 2.03 9.41 10.05
N ASP A 30 1.06 10.25 9.68
CA ASP A 30 -0.05 10.64 10.55
C ASP A 30 -0.97 9.44 10.87
N ILE A 31 -1.35 8.63 9.86
CA ILE A 31 -2.18 7.45 10.14
C ILE A 31 -1.44 6.42 11.01
N LEU A 32 -0.15 6.22 10.76
CA LEU A 32 0.67 5.28 11.54
C LEU A 32 0.86 5.76 12.97
N ALA A 33 1.03 7.07 13.18
CA ALA A 33 1.10 7.66 14.52
C ALA A 33 -0.23 7.50 15.28
N ASN A 34 -1.36 7.73 14.62
CA ASN A 34 -2.69 7.59 15.22
C ASN A 34 -2.98 6.13 15.64
N VAL A 35 -2.57 5.17 14.82
CA VAL A 35 -2.65 3.75 15.15
C VAL A 35 -1.67 3.44 16.30
N ALA A 36 -0.39 3.76 16.17
CA ALA A 36 0.62 3.46 17.20
C ALA A 36 0.35 4.06 18.59
N ALA A 37 -0.44 5.14 18.71
CA ALA A 37 -0.82 5.74 19.99
C ALA A 37 -1.47 4.75 20.99
N HIS A 38 -2.04 3.64 20.49
CA HIS A 38 -2.69 2.61 21.31
C HIS A 38 -1.76 1.44 21.66
N ASN A 39 -0.61 1.31 21.00
CA ASN A 39 0.35 0.23 21.20
C ASN A 39 1.75 0.64 20.72
N GLU A 40 2.51 1.30 21.61
CA GLU A 40 3.88 1.73 21.33
C GLU A 40 4.85 0.55 21.05
N PRO A 41 4.82 -0.58 21.79
CA PRO A 41 5.68 -1.73 21.51
C PRO A 41 5.53 -2.31 20.09
N SER A 42 4.35 -2.20 19.50
CA SER A 42 4.04 -2.69 18.15
C SER A 42 4.08 -1.61 17.07
N ARG A 43 4.64 -0.42 17.37
CA ARG A 43 4.68 0.70 16.43
C ARG A 43 5.29 0.31 15.09
N ILE A 44 4.62 0.70 14.00
CA ILE A 44 5.12 0.63 12.62
C ILE A 44 5.36 2.07 12.17
N ASP A 45 6.51 2.35 11.54
CA ASP A 45 6.79 3.66 10.95
C ASP A 45 6.81 3.64 9.41
N VAL A 46 6.96 4.81 8.80
CA VAL A 46 6.98 4.96 7.33
C VAL A 46 8.10 4.13 6.69
N ASN A 47 9.27 4.03 7.34
CA ASN A 47 10.41 3.28 6.81
C ASN A 47 10.16 1.78 6.85
N ASP A 48 9.52 1.28 7.91
CA ASP A 48 9.06 -0.11 7.98
C ASP A 48 8.12 -0.42 6.81
N VAL A 49 7.08 0.42 6.61
CA VAL A 49 6.11 0.24 5.52
C VAL A 49 6.80 0.29 4.16
N ARG A 50 7.68 1.28 3.93
CA ARG A 50 8.42 1.42 2.67
C ARG A 50 9.25 0.17 2.39
N LYS A 51 10.01 -0.31 3.38
CA LYS A 51 10.88 -1.48 3.24
C LYS A 51 10.09 -2.75 2.91
N TRP A 52 9.00 -3.01 3.63
CA TRP A 52 8.18 -4.21 3.39
C TRP A 52 7.45 -4.14 2.06
N THR A 53 6.92 -2.96 1.72
CA THR A 53 6.24 -2.72 0.44
C THR A 53 7.20 -2.87 -0.74
N ALA A 54 8.41 -2.33 -0.64
CA ALA A 54 9.42 -2.44 -1.68
C ALA A 54 9.80 -3.91 -1.93
N ALA A 55 9.99 -4.70 -0.87
CA ALA A 55 10.24 -6.13 -0.99
C ALA A 55 9.09 -6.86 -1.69
N TYR A 56 7.84 -6.57 -1.29
CA TYR A 56 6.65 -7.19 -1.88
C TYR A 56 6.47 -6.83 -3.36
N ILE A 57 6.64 -5.56 -3.73
CA ILE A 57 6.56 -5.14 -5.13
C ILE A 57 7.71 -5.74 -5.95
N HIS A 58 8.92 -5.85 -5.39
CA HIS A 58 10.02 -6.51 -6.07
C HIS A 58 9.70 -7.97 -6.40
N GLU A 59 9.14 -8.72 -5.45
CA GLU A 59 8.69 -10.11 -5.66
C GLU A 59 7.62 -10.19 -6.75
N TYR A 60 6.62 -9.30 -6.71
CA TYR A 60 5.59 -9.19 -7.76
C TYR A 60 6.19 -8.91 -9.15
N MET A 61 7.13 -7.98 -9.26
CA MET A 61 7.79 -7.66 -10.53
C MET A 61 8.61 -8.83 -11.08
N GLU A 62 9.24 -9.63 -10.22
CA GLU A 62 9.89 -10.88 -10.62
C GLU A 62 8.89 -11.96 -11.06
N GLU A 63 7.70 -11.97 -10.47
CA GLU A 63 6.62 -12.89 -10.83
C GLU A 63 6.03 -12.54 -12.21
N ILE A 64 5.73 -11.27 -12.49
CA ILE A 64 5.27 -10.81 -13.81
C ILE A 64 6.26 -11.18 -14.93
N LYS A 65 7.57 -11.10 -14.66
CA LYS A 65 8.58 -11.50 -15.66
C LYS A 65 8.45 -12.97 -16.05
N ARG A 66 7.96 -13.81 -15.15
CA ARG A 66 7.74 -15.25 -15.37
C ARG A 66 6.34 -15.54 -15.93
N PHE A 67 5.34 -14.77 -15.50
CA PHE A 67 3.93 -14.93 -15.83
C PHE A 67 3.32 -13.58 -16.26
N PRO A 68 3.59 -13.10 -17.49
CA PRO A 68 3.12 -11.79 -17.93
C PRO A 68 1.60 -11.61 -17.91
N GLU A 69 0.84 -12.70 -17.96
CA GLU A 69 -0.62 -12.72 -17.93
C GLU A 69 -1.23 -12.16 -16.63
N ILE A 70 -0.47 -12.14 -15.52
CA ILE A 70 -0.96 -11.66 -14.22
C ILE A 70 -0.74 -10.15 -14.02
N ALA A 71 -0.15 -9.44 -14.99
CA ALA A 71 0.32 -8.05 -14.81
C ALA A 71 -0.81 -7.03 -14.49
N ASP A 72 -2.06 -7.36 -14.81
CA ASP A 72 -3.24 -6.55 -14.53
C ASP A 72 -4.10 -7.11 -13.38
N GLU A 73 -3.66 -8.18 -12.73
CA GLU A 73 -4.34 -8.72 -11.54
C GLU A 73 -4.14 -7.78 -10.34
N SER A 74 -5.10 -7.80 -9.40
CA SER A 74 -4.98 -7.00 -8.18
C SER A 74 -4.26 -7.79 -7.10
N HIS A 75 -3.33 -7.12 -6.43
CA HIS A 75 -2.45 -7.73 -5.43
C HIS A 75 -2.65 -7.05 -4.09
N TRP A 76 -2.56 -7.81 -3.01
CA TRP A 76 -2.59 -7.27 -1.66
C TRP A 76 -1.79 -8.12 -0.69
N ASN A 77 -1.28 -7.48 0.36
CA ASN A 77 -0.62 -8.14 1.47
C ASN A 77 -0.91 -7.39 2.77
N VAL A 78 -0.86 -8.10 3.90
CA VAL A 78 -0.97 -7.53 5.25
C VAL A 78 0.35 -7.71 5.97
N PHE A 79 0.97 -6.58 6.32
CA PHE A 79 2.11 -6.54 7.21
C PHE A 79 1.63 -6.29 8.63
N ALA A 80 2.25 -6.95 9.60
CA ALA A 80 1.88 -6.80 11.00
C ALA A 80 3.11 -6.83 11.89
N ARG A 81 3.03 -6.10 13.00
CA ARG A 81 3.94 -6.20 14.12
C ARG A 81 3.10 -6.52 15.36
N ASP A 82 3.41 -7.62 16.02
CA ASP A 82 2.71 -8.06 17.23
C ASP A 82 3.62 -7.98 18.47
N HIS A 83 3.01 -7.68 19.60
CA HIS A 83 3.63 -7.76 20.92
C HIS A 83 2.82 -8.70 21.81
N PRO A 84 3.45 -9.60 22.59
CA PRO A 84 2.72 -10.54 23.43
C PRO A 84 1.74 -9.83 24.38
N GLY A 85 0.47 -10.23 24.33
CA GLY A 85 -0.58 -9.71 25.21
C GLY A 85 -1.27 -8.44 24.72
N GLU A 86 -0.91 -7.93 23.54
CA GLU A 86 -1.50 -6.73 22.95
C GLU A 86 -2.03 -7.00 21.53
N GLU A 87 -2.88 -6.10 21.02
CA GLU A 87 -3.33 -6.13 19.63
C GLU A 87 -2.16 -5.82 18.69
N ALA A 88 -2.11 -6.51 17.55
CA ALA A 88 -1.13 -6.24 16.52
C ALA A 88 -1.46 -4.93 15.81
N VAL A 89 -0.42 -4.14 15.52
CA VAL A 89 -0.52 -3.02 14.57
C VAL A 89 -0.31 -3.60 13.18
N PHE A 90 -1.17 -3.23 12.23
CA PHE A 90 -1.10 -3.74 10.87
C PHE A 90 -1.12 -2.64 9.82
N VAL A 91 -0.59 -3.00 8.65
CA VAL A 91 -0.68 -2.23 7.41
C VAL A 91 -1.05 -3.18 6.29
N LEU A 92 -2.24 -3.00 5.71
CA LEU A 92 -2.62 -3.63 4.45
C LEU A 92 -2.14 -2.74 3.30
N VAL A 93 -1.42 -3.36 2.37
CA VAL A 93 -1.02 -2.77 1.09
C VAL A 93 -1.79 -3.48 -0.01
N ALA A 94 -2.34 -2.71 -0.94
CA ALA A 94 -3.12 -3.20 -2.07
C ALA A 94 -2.77 -2.41 -3.32
N PHE A 95 -2.61 -3.07 -4.47
CA PHE A 95 -2.33 -2.38 -5.72
C PHE A 95 -2.80 -3.15 -6.95
N ASP A 96 -2.92 -2.42 -8.06
CA ASP A 96 -3.09 -2.93 -9.42
C ASP A 96 -2.25 -2.04 -10.37
N SER A 97 -2.38 -2.22 -11.69
CA SER A 97 -1.62 -1.43 -12.67
C SER A 97 -1.93 0.07 -12.65
N GLY A 98 -3.05 0.51 -12.05
CA GLY A 98 -3.48 1.89 -11.95
C GLY A 98 -3.24 2.54 -10.58
N LYS A 99 -3.46 1.82 -9.48
CA LYS A 99 -3.48 2.41 -8.13
C LYS A 99 -2.70 1.60 -7.10
N PHE A 100 -2.30 2.30 -6.05
CA PHE A 100 -1.70 1.78 -4.84
C PHE A 100 -2.45 2.35 -3.64
N ALA A 101 -2.80 1.49 -2.69
CA ALA A 101 -3.62 1.80 -1.54
C ALA A 101 -3.00 1.25 -0.25
N ILE A 102 -3.09 2.03 0.84
CA ILE A 102 -2.69 1.64 2.18
C ILE A 102 -3.86 1.81 3.16
N VAL A 103 -4.04 0.81 4.02
CA VAL A 103 -4.89 0.89 5.22
C VAL A 103 -4.05 0.46 6.43
N ALA A 104 -4.10 1.24 7.51
CA ALA A 104 -3.45 0.88 8.77
C ALA A 104 -4.48 0.66 9.88
N GLY A 105 -4.14 -0.14 10.90
CA GLY A 105 -5.08 -0.41 12.00
C GLY A 105 -4.55 -1.31 13.09
N HIS A 106 -5.49 -1.77 13.94
CA HIS A 106 -5.26 -2.73 15.01
C HIS A 106 -6.16 -3.94 14.87
N ALA A 107 -5.61 -5.11 15.19
CA ALA A 107 -6.38 -6.35 15.23
C ALA A 107 -5.79 -7.34 16.25
N PRO A 108 -6.60 -8.25 16.80
CA PRO A 108 -6.07 -9.41 17.50
C PRO A 108 -5.15 -10.22 16.56
N GLY A 109 -3.89 -10.41 16.96
CA GLY A 109 -2.87 -11.05 16.11
C GLY A 109 -3.29 -12.39 15.47
N PRO A 110 -3.95 -13.32 16.21
CA PRO A 110 -4.46 -14.57 15.62
C PRO A 110 -5.52 -14.36 14.53
N GLU A 111 -6.41 -13.38 14.70
CA GLU A 111 -7.47 -13.09 13.73
C GLU A 111 -6.90 -12.43 12.47
N LEU A 112 -5.93 -11.53 12.64
CA LEU A 112 -5.22 -10.90 11.53
C LEU A 112 -4.42 -11.92 10.71
N ARG A 113 -3.72 -12.85 11.38
CA ARG A 113 -3.04 -13.97 10.71
C ARG A 113 -4.04 -14.85 9.95
N SER A 114 -5.14 -15.22 10.61
CA SER A 114 -6.19 -15.99 9.95
C SER A 114 -6.78 -15.29 8.73
N PHE A 115 -6.87 -13.95 8.75
CA PHE A 115 -7.29 -13.17 7.58
C PHE A 115 -6.25 -13.26 6.45
N GLY A 116 -4.97 -12.99 6.73
CA GLY A 116 -3.90 -13.06 5.73
C GLY A 116 -3.74 -14.45 5.11
N ASP A 117 -3.92 -15.52 5.90
CA ASP A 117 -3.71 -16.90 5.45
C ASP A 117 -4.91 -17.47 4.66
N HIS A 118 -6.13 -16.98 4.90
CA HIS A 118 -7.35 -17.62 4.39
C HIS A 118 -8.26 -16.71 3.57
N PHE A 119 -8.04 -15.41 3.54
CA PHE A 119 -8.84 -14.52 2.69
C PHE A 119 -8.51 -14.78 1.22
N VAL A 120 -9.55 -15.04 0.42
CA VAL A 120 -9.47 -15.20 -1.02
C VAL A 120 -10.39 -14.16 -1.64
N GLY A 121 -9.81 -13.21 -2.35
CA GLY A 121 -10.55 -12.11 -2.98
C GLY A 121 -9.61 -11.07 -3.55
N GLU A 122 -10.19 -10.14 -4.30
CA GLU A 122 -9.47 -9.03 -4.93
C GLU A 122 -9.00 -8.00 -3.88
N ALA A 123 -7.99 -7.20 -4.23
CA ALA A 123 -7.44 -6.17 -3.34
C ALA A 123 -8.50 -5.20 -2.80
N SER A 124 -9.51 -4.83 -3.62
CA SER A 124 -10.61 -3.98 -3.19
C SER A 124 -11.56 -4.64 -2.19
N GLU A 125 -11.69 -5.96 -2.24
CA GLU A 125 -12.48 -6.75 -1.30
C GLU A 125 -11.70 -6.93 0.00
N ALA A 126 -10.39 -7.17 -0.08
CA ALA A 126 -9.51 -7.23 1.09
C ALA A 126 -9.55 -5.94 1.91
N ILE A 127 -9.50 -4.76 1.24
CA ILE A 127 -9.66 -3.45 1.89
C ILE A 127 -11.02 -3.32 2.59
N LYS A 128 -12.11 -3.73 1.94
CA LYS A 128 -13.45 -3.65 2.53
C LYS A 128 -13.57 -4.58 3.74
N GLU A 129 -13.10 -5.81 3.59
CA GLU A 129 -13.20 -6.84 4.61
C GLU A 129 -12.39 -6.45 5.85
N ILE A 130 -11.13 -6.04 5.67
CA ILE A 130 -10.26 -5.66 6.79
C ILE A 130 -10.83 -4.48 7.58
N ARG A 131 -11.42 -3.50 6.87
CA ARG A 131 -12.06 -2.33 7.49
C ARG A 131 -13.37 -2.66 8.19
N SER A 132 -14.09 -3.67 7.72
CA SER A 132 -15.33 -4.11 8.40
C SER A 132 -15.05 -4.92 9.67
N ARG A 133 -13.90 -5.60 9.73
CA ARG A 133 -13.56 -6.55 10.81
C ARG A 133 -12.74 -5.92 11.94
N PHE A 134 -11.82 -5.03 11.60
CA PHE A 134 -10.80 -4.55 12.53
C PHE A 134 -10.86 -3.05 12.75
N GLN A 135 -10.22 -2.57 13.82
CA GLN A 135 -10.05 -1.13 14.02
C GLN A 135 -9.05 -0.61 12.99
N HIS A 136 -9.35 0.50 12.34
CA HIS A 136 -8.54 1.02 11.25
C HIS A 136 -8.49 2.55 11.26
N SER A 137 -7.48 3.12 10.58
CA SER A 137 -7.46 4.54 10.23
C SER A 137 -8.69 4.89 9.41
N SER A 138 -9.31 6.04 9.68
CA SER A 138 -10.52 6.48 8.96
C SER A 138 -10.33 6.46 7.44
N ASP A 139 -9.13 6.82 7.00
CA ASP A 139 -8.78 7.06 5.61
C ASP A 139 -8.03 5.87 4.99
N VAL A 140 -8.35 5.60 3.72
CA VAL A 140 -7.53 4.79 2.82
C VAL A 140 -6.62 5.76 2.09
N LEU A 141 -5.30 5.58 2.21
CA LEU A 141 -4.36 6.41 1.48
C LEU A 141 -4.15 5.80 0.09
N GLU A 142 -4.44 6.58 -0.95
CA GLU A 142 -4.34 6.12 -2.33
C GLU A 142 -3.47 7.07 -3.16
N ILE A 143 -2.59 6.49 -3.99
CA ILE A 143 -1.83 7.19 -5.03
C ILE A 143 -1.76 6.34 -6.30
N PRO A 144 -1.52 6.92 -7.49
CA PRO A 144 -1.24 6.14 -8.69
C PRO A 144 -0.06 5.17 -8.49
N PHE A 145 -0.17 3.95 -8.99
CA PHE A 145 0.89 2.94 -8.83
C PHE A 145 2.26 3.41 -9.34
N PRO A 146 2.38 4.13 -10.48
CA PRO A 146 3.68 4.68 -10.90
C PRO A 146 4.32 5.66 -9.91
N GLN A 147 3.50 6.42 -9.15
CA GLN A 147 4.01 7.31 -8.10
C GLN A 147 4.46 6.52 -6.88
N ALA A 148 3.71 5.48 -6.49
CA ALA A 148 4.11 4.58 -5.41
C ALA A 148 5.44 3.88 -5.73
N TYR A 149 5.60 3.39 -6.96
CA TYR A 149 6.85 2.79 -7.40
C TYR A 149 8.03 3.76 -7.32
N TYR A 150 7.83 5.02 -7.76
CA TYR A 150 8.85 6.05 -7.63
C TYR A 150 9.20 6.35 -6.16
N TRP A 151 8.18 6.45 -5.29
CA TRP A 151 8.36 6.65 -3.85
C TRP A 151 9.22 5.56 -3.20
N LEU A 152 9.06 4.30 -3.63
CA LEU A 152 9.78 3.15 -3.09
C LEU A 152 11.24 3.07 -3.57
N GLU A 153 11.53 3.53 -4.79
CA GLU A 153 12.86 3.38 -5.42
C GLU A 153 13.79 4.59 -5.20
N CYS A 154 13.26 5.78 -4.92
CA CYS A 154 14.02 7.04 -4.99
C CYS A 154 14.34 7.71 -3.64
N ASN A 155 13.97 7.13 -2.49
CA ASN A 155 14.21 7.71 -1.14
C ASN A 155 14.68 6.67 -0.12
#